data_AF-A0A7R9QC44-F1
#
_entry.id   AF-A0A7R9QC44-F1
#
_cell.length_a   1.000
_cell.length_b   1.000
_cell.length_c   1.000
_cell.angle_alpha   90.00
_cell.angle_beta   90.00
_cell.angle_gamma   90.00
#
_symmetry.space_group_name_H-M   'P 1'
#
loop_
_entity.id
_entity.type
_entity.pdbx_description
1 polymer ?
#
loop_
_entity_poly.entity_id
_entity_poly.type
_entity_poly.pdbx_seq_one_letter_code
_entity_poly.pdbx_strand_id
1 'polypeptide(L)'
;FDHDTFSDPNVWPHEFETHGDRTKGRFENVVWPQYDSTQKKYLMIGMKPKVRDHYHSHRLSFWLHLIPKLHRPGGDEDLYLRHHLLLDHDNQQSY
;
A
#
# COMPACT_ATOMS: atom_id res chain seq x y z
N PHE A 1 41.56 -1.16 -14.93
CA PHE A 1 40.33 -1.66 -15.56
C PHE A 1 39.45 -2.15 -14.44
N ASP A 2 38.82 -1.19 -13.77
CA ASP A 2 37.98 -1.38 -12.60
C ASP A 2 36.73 -2.14 -13.02
N HIS A 3 36.48 -3.25 -12.33
CA HIS A 3 35.25 -4.02 -12.50
C HIS A 3 34.28 -3.48 -11.44
N ASP A 4 33.40 -2.58 -11.87
CA ASP A 4 32.24 -2.12 -11.11
C ASP A 4 31.39 -3.34 -10.72
N THR A 5 31.67 -3.93 -9.55
CA THR A 5 30.73 -4.78 -8.84
C THR A 5 29.68 -3.86 -8.28
N PHE A 6 28.70 -3.52 -9.12
CA PHE A 6 27.46 -2.88 -8.73
C PHE A 6 26.92 -3.64 -7.52
N SER A 7 27.07 -3.02 -6.35
CA SER A 7 26.62 -3.51 -5.06
C SER A 7 25.19 -3.98 -5.20
N ASP A 8 24.95 -5.28 -5.00
CA ASP A 8 23.59 -5.77 -4.77
C ASP A 8 23.10 -5.07 -3.49
N PRO A 9 22.13 -4.14 -3.59
CA PRO A 9 21.72 -3.31 -2.46
C PRO A 9 20.99 -4.11 -1.37
N ASN A 10 20.79 -5.40 -1.57
CA ASN A 10 20.28 -6.31 -0.55
C ASN A 10 21.36 -6.87 0.38
N VAL A 11 22.64 -6.69 0.04
CA VAL A 11 23.76 -7.18 0.84
C VAL A 11 24.12 -6.12 1.88
N TRP A 12 23.65 -6.30 3.11
CA TRP A 12 24.02 -5.44 4.23
C TRP A 12 25.47 -5.70 4.63
N PRO A 13 26.39 -4.71 4.62
CA PRO A 13 27.81 -4.92 4.90
C PRO A 13 28.17 -5.31 6.34
N HIS A 14 27.18 -5.57 7.21
CA HIS A 14 27.35 -5.52 8.67
C HIS A 14 26.97 -6.81 9.43
N GLU A 15 27.06 -7.99 8.80
CA GLU A 15 26.79 -9.27 9.48
C GLU A 15 27.80 -9.64 10.61
N PHE A 16 28.80 -8.81 10.93
CA PHE A 16 29.81 -9.11 11.95
C PHE A 16 29.72 -8.32 13.26
N GLU A 17 28.70 -7.49 13.49
CA GLU A 17 28.55 -6.82 14.79
C GLU A 17 27.30 -7.30 15.53
N THR A 18 27.51 -8.36 16.30
CA THR A 18 26.58 -8.91 17.29
C THR A 18 26.26 -7.88 18.37
N HIS A 19 25.30 -6.99 18.14
CA HIS A 19 24.65 -6.24 19.22
C HIS A 19 23.86 -7.21 20.10
N GLY A 20 24.29 -7.38 21.34
CA GLY A 20 23.64 -8.24 22.33
C GLY A 20 22.21 -7.78 22.60
N ASP A 21 21.24 -8.62 22.24
CA ASP A 21 19.90 -8.57 22.81
C ASP A 21 19.51 -10.00 23.20
N ARG A 22 18.97 -10.16 24.41
CA ARG A 22 18.77 -11.45 25.11
C ARG A 22 17.59 -12.27 24.54
N THR A 23 17.21 -12.02 23.29
CA THR A 23 16.10 -12.65 22.56
C THR A 23 16.55 -13.48 21.35
N LYS A 24 17.85 -13.39 20.99
CA LYS A 24 18.47 -13.91 19.76
C LYS A 24 18.02 -15.32 19.32
N GLY A 25 18.01 -16.31 20.20
CA GLY A 25 17.77 -17.69 19.76
C GLY A 25 16.33 -18.09 19.40
N ARG A 26 15.29 -17.26 19.65
CA ARG A 26 13.89 -17.68 19.39
C ARG A 26 13.29 -17.17 18.09
N PHE A 27 13.87 -16.14 17.48
CA PHE A 27 13.33 -15.51 16.28
C PHE A 27 14.35 -15.33 15.15
N GLU A 28 15.59 -15.79 15.35
CA GLU A 28 16.68 -15.77 14.35
C GLU A 28 16.34 -16.49 13.03
N ASN A 29 15.38 -17.41 13.03
CA ASN A 29 15.03 -18.20 11.84
C ASN A 29 13.91 -17.60 10.97
N VAL A 30 13.53 -16.34 11.17
CA VAL A 30 12.50 -15.71 10.33
C VAL A 30 13.14 -15.19 9.04
N VAL A 31 12.98 -15.97 7.98
CA VAL A 31 13.33 -15.55 6.62
C VAL A 31 12.32 -14.50 6.16
N TRP A 32 12.81 -13.31 5.75
CA TRP A 32 11.98 -12.28 5.13
C TRP A 32 11.92 -12.53 3.61
N PRO A 33 10.82 -13.09 3.08
CA PRO A 33 10.71 -13.31 1.64
C PRO A 33 10.53 -11.97 0.90
N GLN A 34 11.01 -11.92 -0.34
CA GLN A 34 10.68 -10.84 -1.26
C GLN A 34 9.17 -10.77 -1.44
N TYR A 35 8.64 -9.53 -1.52
CA TYR A 35 7.24 -9.31 -1.81
C TYR A 35 6.93 -9.71 -3.25
N ASP A 36 5.92 -10.55 -3.44
CA ASP A 36 5.39 -10.95 -4.75
C ASP A 36 3.92 -10.51 -4.87
N SER A 37 3.51 -10.12 -6.07
CA SER A 37 2.14 -9.74 -6.41
C SER A 37 1.12 -10.88 -6.24
N THR A 38 1.55 -12.14 -6.40
CA THR A 38 0.68 -13.31 -6.25
C THR A 38 0.46 -13.63 -4.78
N GLN A 39 1.55 -13.79 -4.02
CA GLN A 39 1.47 -14.23 -2.63
C GLN A 39 1.33 -13.09 -1.60
N LYS A 40 1.73 -11.86 -1.97
CA LYS A 40 1.68 -10.64 -1.15
C LYS A 40 2.20 -10.84 0.28
N LYS A 41 3.29 -11.61 0.41
CA LYS A 41 3.90 -11.95 1.69
C LYS A 41 4.62 -10.74 2.26
N TYR A 42 4.45 -10.49 3.55
CA TYR A 42 5.08 -9.41 4.28
C TYR A 42 5.59 -9.90 5.64
N LEU A 43 6.65 -9.27 6.14
CA LEU A 43 7.14 -9.49 7.49
C LEU A 43 6.42 -8.56 8.47
N MET A 44 5.71 -9.12 9.44
CA MET A 44 5.15 -8.37 10.55
C MET A 44 6.26 -8.14 11.59
N ILE A 45 6.66 -6.88 11.75
CA ILE A 45 7.66 -6.46 12.74
C ILE A 45 6.95 -6.22 14.09
N GLY A 46 7.38 -6.94 15.13
CA GLY A 46 6.83 -6.83 16.49
C GLY A 46 7.57 -7.75 17.45
N MET A 47 7.08 -7.89 18.69
CA MET A 47 7.72 -8.74 19.72
C MET A 47 7.92 -10.21 19.29
N LYS A 48 7.15 -10.68 18.32
CA LYS A 48 7.30 -11.99 17.67
C LYS A 48 7.22 -11.78 16.15
N PRO A 49 8.35 -11.65 15.43
CA PRO A 49 8.32 -11.46 13.99
C PRO A 49 7.67 -12.67 13.30
N LYS A 50 6.81 -12.41 12.33
CA LYS A 50 6.09 -13.45 11.58
C LYS A 50 5.89 -13.03 10.14
N VAL A 51 6.13 -13.95 9.21
CA VAL A 51 5.70 -13.79 7.82
C VAL A 51 4.19 -14.02 7.76
N ARG A 52 3.49 -13.11 7.10
CA ARG A 52 2.05 -13.18 6.84
C ARG A 52 1.79 -12.82 5.38
N ASP A 53 0.56 -12.98 4.94
CA ASP A 53 0.11 -12.63 3.59
C ASP A 53 -1.02 -11.59 3.66
N HIS A 54 -1.30 -10.95 2.51
CA HIS A 54 -2.51 -10.14 2.30
C HIS A 54 -2.77 -9.05 3.34
N TYR A 55 -1.75 -8.24 3.67
CA TYR A 55 -1.88 -7.16 4.64
C TYR A 55 -3.11 -6.27 4.35
N HIS A 56 -4.11 -6.33 5.23
CA HIS A 56 -5.36 -5.58 5.12
C HIS A 56 -6.01 -5.64 3.72
N SER A 57 -5.93 -6.78 3.03
CA SER A 57 -6.41 -6.94 1.65
C SER A 57 -7.84 -6.45 1.42
N HIS A 58 -8.75 -6.68 2.36
CA HIS A 58 -10.12 -6.20 2.27
C HIS A 58 -10.19 -4.66 2.25
N ARG A 59 -9.51 -3.99 3.18
CA ARG A 59 -9.46 -2.52 3.23
C ARG A 59 -8.75 -1.95 2.00
N LEU A 60 -7.62 -2.52 1.62
CA LEU A 60 -6.93 -2.10 0.39
C LEU A 60 -7.80 -2.30 -0.84
N SER A 61 -8.55 -3.40 -0.94
CA SER A 61 -9.45 -3.63 -2.06
C SER A 61 -10.53 -2.56 -2.16
N PHE A 62 -11.09 -2.15 -1.02
CA PHE A 62 -12.04 -1.03 -0.95
C PHE A 62 -11.43 0.27 -1.50
N TRP A 63 -10.24 0.66 -1.04
CA TRP A 63 -9.58 1.89 -1.48
C TRP A 63 -9.09 1.85 -2.94
N LEU A 64 -8.54 0.73 -3.38
CA LEU A 64 -7.92 0.59 -4.70
C LEU A 64 -8.94 0.29 -5.82
N HIS A 65 -10.02 -0.43 -5.50
CA HIS A 65 -10.96 -0.91 -6.52
C HIS A 65 -12.38 -0.41 -6.36
N LEU A 66 -12.86 -0.10 -5.15
CA LEU A 66 -14.25 0.32 -4.95
C LEU A 66 -14.41 1.83 -5.03
N ILE A 67 -13.70 2.59 -4.21
CA ILE A 67 -13.84 4.06 -4.19
C ILE A 67 -13.56 4.69 -5.57
N PRO A 68 -12.52 4.29 -6.32
CA PRO A 68 -12.27 4.86 -7.63
C PRO A 68 -13.39 4.55 -8.63
N LYS A 69 -14.16 3.47 -8.43
CA LYS A 69 -15.35 3.18 -9.24
C LYS A 69 -16.54 4.02 -8.81
N LEU A 70 -16.67 4.33 -7.52
CA LEU A 70 -17.72 5.20 -7.00
C LEU A 70 -17.51 6.67 -7.40
N HIS A 71 -16.25 7.13 -7.41
CA HIS A 71 -15.86 8.49 -7.79
C HIS A 71 -15.85 8.72 -9.31
N ARG A 72 -16.06 7.69 -10.13
CA ARG A 72 -16.36 7.89 -11.54
C ARG A 72 -17.86 8.16 -11.62
N PRO A 73 -18.33 9.41 -11.74
CA PRO A 73 -19.70 9.63 -12.11
C PRO A 73 -19.93 8.89 -13.42
N GLY A 74 -20.87 7.95 -13.42
CA GLY A 74 -21.30 7.29 -14.63
C GLY A 74 -21.96 8.32 -15.54
N GLY A 75 -21.17 9.05 -16.32
CA GLY A 75 -21.63 9.79 -17.49
C GLY A 75 -22.05 11.25 -17.32
N ASP A 76 -21.91 11.89 -16.15
CA ASP A 76 -22.28 13.30 -16.01
C ASP A 76 -21.47 14.02 -14.93
N GLU A 77 -20.28 14.50 -15.29
CA GLU A 77 -19.54 15.51 -14.52
C GLU A 77 -20.38 16.80 -14.35
N ASP A 78 -21.30 17.05 -15.28
CA ASP A 78 -22.20 18.21 -15.27
C ASP A 78 -23.30 18.13 -14.20
N LEU A 79 -23.71 16.92 -13.78
CA LEU A 79 -24.73 16.77 -12.72
C LEU A 79 -24.21 17.25 -11.36
N TYR A 80 -22.95 16.93 -11.03
CA TYR A 80 -22.33 17.36 -9.77
C TYR A 80 -22.23 18.90 -9.67
N LEU A 81 -22.08 19.57 -10.81
CA LEU A 81 -22.03 21.03 -10.95
C LEU A 81 -23.42 21.69 -11.09
N ARG A 82 -24.49 20.92 -11.32
CA ARG A 82 -25.86 21.44 -11.42
C ARG A 82 -26.73 21.15 -10.20
N HIS A 83 -26.31 20.30 -9.26
CA HIS A 83 -27.12 19.99 -8.06
C HIS A 83 -27.32 21.18 -7.09
N HIS A 84 -26.47 22.21 -7.13
CA HIS A 84 -26.63 23.45 -6.35
C HIS A 84 -27.48 24.50 -7.07
N LEU A 85 -27.83 24.27 -8.34
CA LEU A 85 -28.70 25.16 -9.10
C LEU A 85 -30.14 24.69 -8.89
N LEU A 86 -31.00 25.59 -8.43
CA LEU A 86 -32.43 25.32 -8.32
C LEU A 86 -32.97 24.93 -9.71
N LEU A 87 -34.00 24.07 -9.72
CA LEU A 87 -34.81 23.85 -10.91
C LEU A 87 -35.26 25.24 -11.41
N ASP A 88 -35.07 25.49 -12.70
CA ASP A 88 -35.37 26.77 -13.35
C ASP A 88 -34.49 27.99 -12.98
N HIS A 89 -33.25 27.81 -12.50
CA HIS A 89 -32.33 28.96 -12.30
C HIS A 89 -32.09 29.83 -13.55
N ASP A 90 -32.25 29.27 -14.75
CA ASP A 90 -32.14 29.99 -16.03
C ASP A 90 -33.48 30.62 -16.47
N ASN A 91 -34.57 30.38 -15.74
CA ASN A 91 -35.89 30.89 -16.08
C ASN A 91 -36.06 32.32 -15.54
N GLN A 92 -35.86 33.30 -16.41
CA GLN A 92 -36.06 34.73 -16.09
C GLN A 92 -37.51 35.09 -15.70
N GLN A 93 -38.46 34.14 -15.77
CA GLN A 93 -39.85 34.33 -15.35
C GLN A 93 -40.18 33.73 -13.97
N SER A 94 -39.23 33.14 -13.26
CA SER A 94 -39.47 32.52 -11.95
C SER A 94 -39.40 33.50 -10.77
N TYR A 95 -39.25 34.81 -11.01
CA TYR A 95 -39.27 35.89 -10.00
C TYR A 95 -40.44 36.83 -10.21
#